data_AF-A0A0N4TET9-F1
#
_entry.id   AF-A0A0N4TET9-F1
#
_cell.length_a   1.000
_cell.length_b   1.000
_cell.length_c   1.000
_cell.angle_alpha   90.00
_cell.angle_beta   90.00
_cell.angle_gamma   90.00
#
_symmetry.space_group_name_H-M   'P 1'
#
loop_
_entity.id
_entity.type
_entity.pdbx_description
1 polymer ?
#
loop_
_entity_poly.entity_id
_entity_poly.type
_entity_poly.pdbx_seq_one_letter_code
_entity_poly.pdbx_strand_id
1 'polypeptide(L)'
;FIAGEFSTFNVNITQAFLRQAVRFSLQLSEIRHSLDEDFRGSCVRSRSDHLPYILHNETGSSLRFTTATDEVLEARSMQRKSTAKWYQTAADASTTFEFPTKRLTIAENSEEIHQLIVRVDGWDEISPVNVDAVGTYFRLARCSTSRVADSNFGINVRLVIVVTMDKNGRKVVTIRSALTVINHLLDPILLILTCGSSKVPETSIIRVDPKKTLHVPLKFASASMAVKPDGWNCSKTHEVKWQEAKSAGERINKLLKFDIFDICYW
;
A
#
# COMPACT_ATOMS: atom_id res chain seq x y z
N PHE A 1 -6.38 -66.05 -41.89
CA PHE A 1 -6.47 -64.80 -41.11
C PHE A 1 -6.35 -63.64 -42.08
N ILE A 2 -7.47 -63.05 -42.51
CA ILE A 2 -7.51 -61.87 -43.37
C ILE A 2 -7.96 -60.72 -42.48
N ALA A 3 -7.13 -59.68 -42.39
CA ALA A 3 -7.34 -58.52 -41.54
C ALA A 3 -8.55 -57.71 -42.02
N GLY A 4 -9.43 -57.35 -41.10
CA GLY A 4 -10.59 -56.50 -41.39
C GLY A 4 -10.16 -55.04 -41.54
N GLU A 5 -10.17 -54.53 -42.77
CA GLU A 5 -10.22 -53.10 -43.06
C GLU A 5 -11.68 -52.65 -43.05
N PHE A 6 -12.23 -52.38 -41.88
CA PHE A 6 -13.49 -51.63 -41.79
C PHE A 6 -13.30 -50.47 -40.81
N SER A 7 -13.14 -49.28 -41.37
CA SER A 7 -13.22 -48.02 -40.62
C SER A 7 -14.63 -47.90 -40.01
N THR A 8 -14.72 -47.87 -38.68
CA THR A 8 -15.97 -47.81 -37.91
C THR A 8 -16.54 -46.41 -37.76
N PHE A 9 -16.05 -45.42 -38.51
CA PHE A 9 -16.42 -44.02 -38.34
C PHE A 9 -17.34 -43.54 -39.46
N ASN A 10 -18.65 -43.70 -39.27
CA ASN A 10 -19.68 -43.17 -40.15
C ASN A 10 -20.26 -41.88 -39.54
N VAL A 11 -19.81 -40.72 -40.02
CA VAL A 11 -20.32 -39.41 -39.58
C VAL A 11 -21.25 -38.85 -40.64
N ASN A 12 -22.52 -38.72 -40.28
CA ASN A 12 -23.53 -38.10 -41.14
C ASN A 12 -23.46 -36.58 -40.97
N ILE A 13 -22.60 -35.92 -41.75
CA ILE A 13 -22.56 -34.46 -41.83
C ILE A 13 -23.71 -34.01 -42.74
N THR A 14 -24.74 -33.41 -42.14
CA THR A 14 -25.92 -32.98 -42.90
C THR A 14 -25.57 -31.85 -43.87
N GLN A 15 -26.21 -31.84 -45.04
CA GLN A 15 -26.04 -30.79 -46.04
C GLN A 15 -26.34 -29.38 -45.47
N ALA A 16 -27.22 -29.29 -44.46
CA ALA A 16 -27.52 -28.06 -43.76
C ALA A 16 -26.29 -27.50 -43.01
N PHE A 17 -25.51 -28.37 -42.35
CA PHE A 17 -24.28 -27.98 -41.68
C PHE A 17 -23.23 -27.46 -42.66
N LEU A 18 -23.00 -28.17 -43.78
CA LEU A 18 -22.06 -27.72 -44.81
C LEU A 18 -22.49 -26.38 -45.41
N ARG A 19 -23.78 -26.19 -45.68
CA ARG A 19 -24.32 -24.91 -46.17
C ARG A 19 -24.14 -23.78 -45.16
N GLN A 20 -24.34 -24.05 -43.87
CA GLN A 20 -24.10 -23.06 -42.81
C GLN A 20 -22.61 -22.75 -42.64
N ALA A 21 -21.73 -23.75 -42.69
CA ALA A 21 -20.29 -23.56 -42.57
C ALA A 21 -19.71 -22.77 -43.75
N VAL A 22 -20.16 -23.05 -44.98
CA VAL A 22 -19.76 -22.29 -46.17
C VAL A 22 -20.31 -20.86 -46.12
N ARG A 23 -21.56 -20.67 -45.66
CA ARG A 23 -22.12 -19.32 -45.51
C ARG A 23 -21.38 -18.52 -44.45
N PHE A 24 -21.02 -19.16 -43.34
CA PHE A 24 -20.24 -18.55 -42.28
C PHE A 24 -18.82 -18.22 -42.75
N SER A 25 -18.14 -19.10 -43.49
CA SER A 25 -16.78 -18.83 -43.99
C SER A 25 -16.74 -17.67 -45.00
N LEU A 26 -17.78 -17.53 -45.83
CA LEU A 26 -17.94 -16.40 -46.74
C LEU A 26 -18.19 -15.09 -45.99
N GLN A 27 -18.96 -15.13 -44.90
CA GLN A 27 -19.21 -13.95 -44.04
C GLN A 27 -18.05 -13.66 -43.07
N LEU A 28 -17.15 -14.62 -42.84
CA LEU A 28 -16.10 -14.50 -41.83
C LEU A 28 -15.09 -13.39 -42.16
N SER A 29 -14.81 -13.15 -43.45
CA SER A 29 -13.94 -12.04 -43.87
C SER A 29 -14.57 -10.68 -43.60
N GLU A 30 -15.88 -10.54 -43.84
CA GLU A 30 -16.65 -9.33 -43.57
C GLU A 30 -16.79 -9.10 -42.05
N ILE A 31 -17.06 -10.15 -41.28
CA ILE A 31 -17.10 -10.10 -39.81
C ILE A 31 -15.73 -9.67 -39.28
N ARG A 32 -14.64 -10.26 -39.79
CA ARG A 32 -13.28 -9.86 -39.42
C ARG A 32 -12.96 -8.42 -39.78
N HIS A 33 -13.37 -7.96 -40.95
CA HIS A 33 -13.16 -6.58 -41.39
C HIS A 33 -13.98 -5.59 -40.57
N SER A 34 -15.23 -5.94 -40.20
CA SER A 34 -16.07 -5.12 -39.31
C SER A 34 -15.45 -5.00 -37.92
N LEU A 35 -14.90 -6.10 -37.39
CA LEU A 35 -14.18 -6.08 -36.11
C LEU A 35 -12.91 -5.23 -36.21
N ASP A 36 -12.09 -5.37 -37.27
CA ASP A 36 -10.83 -4.62 -37.40
C ASP A 36 -11.08 -3.09 -37.58
N GLU A 37 -12.13 -2.70 -38.31
CA GLU A 37 -12.56 -1.29 -38.43
C GLU A 37 -13.07 -0.72 -37.09
N ASP A 38 -13.87 -1.50 -36.34
CA ASP A 38 -14.32 -1.11 -34.99
C ASP A 38 -13.13 -0.92 -34.04
N PHE A 39 -12.07 -1.73 -34.13
CA PHE A 39 -10.86 -1.56 -33.31
C PHE A 39 -9.97 -0.38 -33.74
N ARG A 40 -9.95 -0.04 -35.04
CA ARG A 40 -9.16 1.11 -35.56
C ARG A 40 -9.78 2.46 -35.19
N GLY A 41 -11.11 2.54 -35.07
CA GLY A 41 -11.82 3.73 -34.59
C GLY A 41 -12.02 3.83 -33.07
N SER A 42 -12.08 2.70 -32.36
CA SER A 42 -12.37 2.63 -30.92
C SER A 42 -11.11 2.63 -30.02
N CYS A 43 -9.91 2.69 -30.61
CA CYS A 43 -8.66 2.79 -29.84
C CYS A 43 -8.41 4.17 -29.20
N VAL A 44 -9.35 5.12 -29.32
CA VAL A 44 -9.40 6.29 -28.43
C VAL A 44 -10.30 5.96 -27.26
N ARG A 45 -9.68 5.33 -26.25
CA ARG A 45 -10.24 5.24 -24.89
C ARG A 45 -11.57 4.47 -24.87
N SER A 46 -11.51 3.16 -25.13
CA SER A 46 -12.46 2.25 -24.53
C SER A 46 -12.58 2.65 -23.06
N ARG A 47 -13.78 3.05 -22.64
CA ARG A 47 -14.08 3.40 -21.26
C ARG A 47 -13.86 2.13 -20.45
N SER A 48 -12.63 1.88 -20.02
CA SER A 48 -12.41 1.02 -18.89
C SER A 48 -13.15 1.69 -17.74
N ASP A 49 -14.24 1.09 -17.29
CA ASP A 49 -14.98 1.50 -16.09
C ASP A 49 -14.11 1.42 -14.82
N HIS A 50 -12.84 1.04 -14.96
CA HIS A 50 -11.82 1.07 -13.92
C HIS A 50 -11.32 2.51 -13.72
N LEU A 51 -11.97 3.21 -12.80
CA LEU A 51 -11.41 4.44 -12.29
C LEU A 51 -10.02 4.18 -11.66
N PRO A 52 -9.06 5.09 -11.85
CA PRO A 52 -7.71 4.87 -11.33
C PRO A 52 -7.71 4.89 -9.81
N TYR A 53 -6.84 4.07 -9.23
CA TYR A 53 -6.60 4.03 -7.79
C TYR A 53 -5.78 5.23 -7.37
N ILE A 54 -5.96 5.67 -6.13
CA ILE A 54 -5.14 6.71 -5.50
C ILE A 54 -4.43 6.09 -4.31
N LEU A 55 -3.12 6.25 -4.22
CA LEU A 55 -2.36 5.97 -3.02
C LEU A 55 -2.08 7.28 -2.29
N HIS A 56 -2.51 7.36 -1.03
CA HIS A 56 -2.23 8.48 -0.12
C HIS A 56 -1.18 8.07 0.92
N ASN A 57 -0.08 8.82 1.00
CA ASN A 57 1.03 8.51 1.90
C ASN A 57 1.00 9.39 3.15
N GLU A 58 0.56 8.84 4.28
CA GLU A 58 0.58 9.49 5.60
C GLU A 58 1.63 8.83 6.52
N THR A 59 2.68 8.24 5.95
CA THR A 59 3.75 7.60 6.74
C THR A 59 4.78 8.58 7.29
N GLY A 60 4.77 9.84 6.84
CA GLY A 60 5.76 10.86 7.18
C GLY A 60 7.16 10.61 6.60
N SER A 61 7.29 9.62 5.71
CA SER A 61 8.50 9.32 4.93
C SER A 61 8.11 9.05 3.47
N SER A 62 9.05 9.20 2.55
CA SER A 62 8.85 8.73 1.17
C SER A 62 8.64 7.22 1.14
N LEU A 63 7.76 6.76 0.25
CA LEU A 63 7.52 5.34 0.03
C LEU A 63 7.57 5.00 -1.46
N ARG A 64 7.84 3.73 -1.73
CA ARG A 64 7.75 3.13 -3.04
C ARG A 64 6.73 2.00 -3.02
N PHE A 65 5.99 1.82 -4.10
CA PHE A 65 5.04 0.73 -4.23
C PHE A 65 5.02 0.15 -5.63
N THR A 66 4.53 -1.07 -5.78
CA THR A 66 4.36 -1.71 -7.08
C THR A 66 3.06 -2.51 -7.12
N THR A 67 2.45 -2.53 -8.31
CA THR A 67 1.29 -3.34 -8.66
C THR A 67 1.68 -4.70 -9.28
N ALA A 68 2.96 -4.87 -9.66
CA ALA A 68 3.49 -6.12 -10.21
C ALA A 68 3.92 -7.07 -9.08
N THR A 69 2.98 -7.44 -8.22
CA THR A 69 3.26 -8.25 -7.03
C THR A 69 3.79 -9.63 -7.38
N ASP A 70 3.22 -10.26 -8.41
CA ASP A 70 3.61 -11.58 -8.90
C ASP A 70 5.10 -11.60 -9.29
N GLU A 71 5.56 -10.58 -10.03
CA GLU A 71 6.95 -10.47 -10.48
C GLU A 71 7.93 -10.30 -9.31
N VAL A 72 7.56 -9.52 -8.29
CA VAL A 72 8.38 -9.35 -7.08
C VAL A 72 8.46 -10.67 -6.28
N LEU A 73 7.34 -11.37 -6.13
CA LEU A 73 7.29 -12.64 -5.40
C LEU A 73 8.05 -13.75 -6.13
N GLU A 74 7.89 -13.86 -7.44
CA GLU A 74 8.61 -14.83 -8.27
C GLU A 74 10.12 -14.56 -8.25
N ALA A 75 10.52 -13.30 -8.40
CA ALA A 75 11.93 -12.91 -8.30
C ALA A 75 12.52 -13.28 -6.94
N ARG A 76 11.76 -13.10 -5.84
CA ARG A 76 12.16 -13.51 -4.49
C ARG A 76 12.31 -15.02 -4.37
N SER A 77 11.35 -15.79 -4.90
CA SER A 77 11.40 -17.26 -4.90
C SER A 77 12.61 -17.78 -5.67
N MET A 78 12.94 -17.13 -6.78
CA MET A 78 14.09 -17.45 -7.64
C MET A 78 15.40 -16.79 -7.18
N GLN A 79 15.39 -16.10 -6.02
CA GLN A 79 16.54 -15.37 -5.45
C GLN A 79 17.23 -14.40 -6.44
N ARG A 80 16.46 -13.79 -7.34
CA ARG A 80 16.92 -12.82 -8.33
C ARG A 80 16.42 -11.42 -8.02
N LYS A 81 17.06 -10.42 -8.62
CA LYS A 81 16.54 -9.05 -8.57
C LYS A 81 15.24 -8.96 -9.38
N SER A 82 14.23 -8.33 -8.81
CA SER A 82 12.99 -8.03 -9.52
C SER A 82 13.21 -6.89 -10.52
N THR A 83 12.58 -7.00 -11.68
CA THR A 83 12.53 -5.96 -12.73
C THR A 83 11.22 -5.16 -12.67
N ALA A 84 10.42 -5.36 -11.62
CA ALA A 84 9.12 -4.75 -11.46
C ALA A 84 9.22 -3.23 -11.46
N LYS A 85 8.23 -2.58 -12.07
CA LYS A 85 8.10 -1.13 -12.04
C LYS A 85 7.67 -0.67 -10.64
N TRP A 86 8.47 0.20 -10.03
CA TRP A 86 8.15 0.83 -8.74
C TRP A 86 7.72 2.28 -8.94
N TYR A 87 6.62 2.65 -8.31
CA TYR A 87 6.13 4.02 -8.21
C TYR A 87 6.64 4.64 -6.92
N GLN A 88 6.95 5.92 -6.92
CA GLN A 88 7.40 6.66 -5.74
C GLN A 88 6.35 7.69 -5.33
N THR A 89 6.08 7.78 -4.03
CA THR A 89 5.18 8.79 -3.44
C THR A 89 5.91 9.46 -2.29
N ALA A 90 6.02 10.79 -2.36
CA ALA A 90 6.61 11.60 -1.29
C ALA A 90 5.75 11.53 -0.01
N ALA A 91 6.33 11.92 1.13
CA ALA A 91 5.57 12.07 2.37
C ALA A 91 4.41 13.06 2.18
N ASP A 92 3.23 12.72 2.72
CA ASP A 92 1.99 13.52 2.70
C ASP A 92 1.46 13.83 1.28
N ALA A 93 1.96 13.10 0.28
CA ALA A 93 1.55 13.22 -1.11
C ALA A 93 0.61 12.09 -1.54
N SER A 94 -0.07 12.29 -2.66
CA SER A 94 -0.93 11.29 -3.29
C SER A 94 -0.48 10.98 -4.70
N THR A 95 -0.48 9.70 -5.08
CA THR A 95 -0.13 9.23 -6.41
C THR A 95 -1.29 8.46 -7.01
N THR A 96 -1.69 8.81 -8.22
CA THR A 96 -2.71 8.07 -8.98
C THR A 96 -2.04 6.96 -9.79
N PHE A 97 -2.60 5.76 -9.78
CA PHE A 97 -2.05 4.62 -10.49
C PHE A 97 -3.16 3.67 -10.97
N GLU A 98 -2.81 2.81 -11.91
CA GLU A 98 -3.72 1.82 -12.50
C GLU A 98 -3.05 0.44 -12.47
N PHE A 99 -3.87 -0.59 -12.35
CA PHE A 99 -3.41 -1.96 -12.48
C PHE A 99 -3.23 -2.31 -13.96
N PRO A 100 -2.13 -2.99 -14.34
CA PRO A 100 -1.97 -3.45 -15.71
C PRO A 100 -3.12 -4.40 -16.04
N THR A 101 -3.91 -4.08 -17.06
CA THR A 101 -4.90 -5.01 -17.61
C THR A 101 -4.15 -6.19 -18.21
N LYS A 102 -4.27 -7.40 -17.67
CA LYS A 102 -3.69 -8.56 -18.35
C LYS A 102 -4.51 -8.76 -19.63
N ARG A 103 -3.83 -8.82 -20.78
CA ARG A 103 -4.50 -9.16 -22.05
C ARG A 103 -5.05 -10.57 -21.87
N LEU A 104 -6.39 -10.69 -21.86
CA LEU A 104 -7.12 -11.94 -21.71
C LEU A 104 -6.55 -13.01 -22.65
N THR A 105 -5.67 -13.87 -22.14
CA THR A 105 -5.37 -15.15 -22.77
C THR A 105 -6.49 -16.09 -22.39
N ILE A 106 -7.06 -16.77 -23.38
CA ILE A 106 -8.30 -17.58 -23.33
C ILE A 106 -8.28 -18.70 -22.27
N ALA A 107 -7.15 -18.95 -21.62
CA ALA A 107 -6.99 -19.93 -20.55
C ALA A 107 -6.60 -19.21 -19.27
N GLU A 108 -7.59 -18.97 -18.41
CA GLU A 108 -7.55 -18.95 -16.94
C GLU A 108 -8.50 -17.88 -16.42
N ASN A 109 -9.65 -18.35 -15.94
CA ASN A 109 -10.68 -17.56 -15.26
C ASN A 109 -10.23 -17.21 -13.83
N SER A 110 -8.98 -16.75 -13.67
CA SER A 110 -8.48 -16.25 -12.39
C SER A 110 -9.01 -14.83 -12.23
N GLU A 111 -9.81 -14.58 -11.19
CA GLU A 111 -10.16 -13.21 -10.80
C GLU A 111 -8.86 -12.40 -10.67
N GLU A 112 -8.75 -11.29 -11.40
CA GLU A 112 -7.59 -10.41 -11.30
C GLU A 112 -7.58 -9.77 -9.92
N ILE A 113 -6.77 -10.32 -9.02
CA ILE A 113 -6.63 -9.82 -7.65
C ILE A 113 -5.73 -8.58 -7.68
N HIS A 114 -6.27 -7.42 -7.30
CA HIS A 114 -5.48 -6.19 -7.24
C HIS A 114 -4.69 -6.15 -5.93
N GLN A 115 -3.37 -6.37 -6.04
CA GLN A 115 -2.47 -6.39 -4.89
C GLN A 115 -1.38 -5.31 -4.98
N LEU A 116 -0.94 -4.82 -3.82
CA LEU A 116 0.17 -3.90 -3.71
C LEU A 116 1.27 -4.47 -2.81
N ILE A 117 2.52 -4.27 -3.21
CA ILE A 117 3.67 -4.33 -2.31
C ILE A 117 4.18 -2.91 -2.10
N VAL A 118 4.47 -2.58 -0.85
CA VAL A 118 4.91 -1.25 -0.44
C VAL A 118 6.24 -1.37 0.31
N ARG A 119 7.12 -0.41 0.08
CA ARG A 119 8.39 -0.25 0.77
C ARG A 119 8.54 1.21 1.19
N VAL A 120 8.50 1.46 2.49
CA VAL A 120 8.76 2.80 3.04
C VAL A 120 10.27 2.98 3.19
N ASP A 121 10.78 4.18 2.94
CA ASP A 121 12.21 4.44 3.09
C ASP A 121 12.68 4.17 4.54
N GLY A 122 13.78 3.43 4.67
CA GLY A 122 14.29 2.91 5.95
C GLY A 122 13.67 1.59 6.41
N TRP A 123 12.65 1.09 5.72
CA TRP A 123 11.92 -0.13 6.07
C TRP A 123 11.92 -1.16 4.92
N ASP A 124 11.81 -2.43 5.29
CA ASP A 124 11.70 -3.54 4.36
C ASP A 124 10.33 -3.53 3.66
N GLU A 125 10.26 -4.21 2.52
CA GLU A 125 9.02 -4.46 1.78
C GLU A 125 8.01 -5.21 2.65
N ILE A 126 6.76 -4.75 2.64
CA ILE A 126 5.67 -5.46 3.30
C ILE A 126 5.18 -6.64 2.45
N SER A 127 4.48 -7.59 3.08
CA SER A 127 3.77 -8.62 2.33
C SER A 127 2.61 -8.02 1.52
N PRO A 128 2.25 -8.63 0.37
CA PRO A 128 1.21 -8.12 -0.52
C PRO A 128 -0.09 -7.81 0.21
N VAL A 129 -0.75 -6.72 -0.21
CA VAL A 129 -2.03 -6.25 0.33
C VAL A 129 -3.04 -6.22 -0.81
N ASN A 130 -4.14 -6.97 -0.67
CA ASN A 130 -5.30 -6.83 -1.57
C ASN A 130 -5.98 -5.48 -1.31
N VAL A 131 -6.32 -4.76 -2.38
CA VAL A 131 -6.95 -3.43 -2.32
C VAL A 131 -8.32 -3.36 -3.01
N ASP A 132 -8.93 -4.52 -3.30
CA ASP A 132 -10.26 -4.61 -3.91
C ASP A 132 -11.36 -4.26 -2.91
N ALA A 133 -11.27 -4.80 -1.70
CA ALA A 133 -12.25 -4.55 -0.66
C ALA A 133 -11.94 -3.25 0.11
N VAL A 134 -12.99 -2.50 0.44
CA VAL A 134 -12.90 -1.37 1.38
C VAL A 134 -12.68 -1.96 2.77
N GLY A 135 -11.67 -1.46 3.47
CA GLY A 135 -11.29 -2.04 4.76
C GLY A 135 -9.99 -1.47 5.32
N THR A 136 -9.62 -1.96 6.51
CA THR A 136 -8.35 -1.65 7.16
C THR A 136 -7.52 -2.91 7.28
N TYR A 137 -6.30 -2.85 6.74
CA TYR A 137 -5.34 -3.94 6.73
C TYR A 137 -4.11 -3.56 7.53
N PHE A 138 -3.48 -4.57 8.12
CA PHE A 138 -2.25 -4.39 8.88
C PHE A 138 -1.14 -5.20 8.26
N ARG A 139 0.05 -4.59 8.20
CA ARG A 139 1.26 -5.26 7.75
C ARG A 139 2.41 -4.91 8.67
N LEU A 140 3.32 -5.87 8.85
CA LEU A 140 4.55 -5.67 9.58
C LEU A 140 5.64 -5.26 8.59
N ALA A 141 6.35 -4.18 8.89
CA ALA A 141 7.58 -3.82 8.21
C ALA A 141 8.74 -3.94 9.20
N ARG A 142 9.87 -4.45 8.72
CA ARG A 142 11.09 -4.57 9.53
C ARG A 142 12.03 -3.43 9.17
N CYS A 143 12.78 -2.92 10.13
CA CYS A 143 13.78 -1.90 9.85
C CYS A 143 14.85 -2.47 8.91
N SER A 144 15.07 -1.80 7.76
CA SER A 144 15.96 -2.28 6.68
C SER A 144 17.41 -1.86 6.88
N THR A 145 17.69 -0.94 7.81
CA THR A 145 18.99 -0.29 7.94
C THR A 145 20.04 -1.26 8.48
N SER A 146 20.80 -1.86 7.56
CA SER A 146 22.14 -2.43 7.80
C SER A 146 23.23 -1.36 7.93
N ARG A 147 22.88 -0.12 8.31
CA ARG A 147 23.87 0.89 8.65
C ARG A 147 24.46 0.46 9.99
N VAL A 148 25.74 0.10 9.95
CA VAL A 148 26.56 -0.65 10.92
C VAL A 148 26.62 -0.04 12.35
N ALA A 149 25.75 0.91 12.70
CA ALA A 149 25.75 1.61 13.98
C ALA A 149 24.36 1.95 14.56
N ASP A 150 23.25 1.51 13.95
CA ASP A 150 21.92 1.86 14.44
C ASP A 150 21.35 0.73 15.32
N SER A 151 21.11 1.02 16.60
CA SER A 151 20.47 0.13 17.59
C SER A 151 19.05 -0.33 17.23
N ASN A 152 18.57 0.03 16.04
CA ASN A 152 17.22 -0.20 15.54
C ASN A 152 17.13 -1.41 14.58
N PHE A 153 18.24 -2.12 14.33
CA PHE A 153 18.23 -3.33 13.53
C PHE A 153 17.32 -4.40 14.17
N GLY A 154 16.29 -4.84 13.44
CA GLY A 154 15.31 -5.82 13.92
C GLY A 154 14.06 -5.23 14.59
N ILE A 155 13.90 -3.91 14.64
CA ILE A 155 12.64 -3.31 15.08
C ILE A 155 11.56 -3.58 14.03
N ASN A 156 10.41 -4.06 14.51
CA ASN A 156 9.23 -4.30 13.71
C ASN A 156 8.23 -3.16 13.94
N VAL A 157 7.72 -2.57 12.87
CA VAL A 157 6.66 -1.57 12.92
C VAL A 157 5.42 -2.08 12.21
N ARG A 158 4.25 -1.71 12.75
CA ARG A 158 2.96 -2.02 12.13
C ARG A 158 2.53 -0.85 11.24
N LEU A 159 2.30 -1.15 9.98
CA LEU A 159 1.67 -0.27 9.00
C LEU A 159 0.17 -0.51 8.99
N VAL A 160 -0.59 0.56 8.84
CA VAL A 160 -2.04 0.54 8.65
C VAL A 160 -2.33 0.98 7.22
N ILE A 161 -2.97 0.11 6.46
CA ILE A 161 -3.39 0.36 5.09
C ILE A 161 -4.91 0.46 5.11
N VAL A 162 -5.46 1.64 4.86
CA VAL A 162 -6.90 1.89 4.84
C VAL A 162 -7.34 2.06 3.39
N VAL A 163 -8.19 1.17 2.91
CA VAL A 163 -8.80 1.25 1.58
C VAL A 163 -10.19 1.86 1.76
N THR A 164 -10.40 3.02 1.15
CA THR A 164 -11.68 3.73 1.14
C THR A 164 -12.13 3.99 -0.30
N MET A 165 -13.34 4.52 -0.47
CA MET A 165 -13.85 4.95 -1.76
C MET A 165 -14.11 6.45 -1.70
N ASP A 166 -13.56 7.21 -2.64
CA ASP A 166 -13.84 8.64 -2.74
C ASP A 166 -15.25 8.91 -3.30
N LYS A 167 -15.67 10.18 -3.27
CA LYS A 167 -16.97 10.62 -3.79
C LYS A 167 -17.18 10.33 -5.29
N ASN A 168 -16.11 10.05 -6.03
CA ASN A 168 -16.16 9.74 -7.45
C ASN A 168 -16.18 8.21 -7.70
N GLY A 169 -16.18 7.38 -6.65
CA GLY A 169 -16.12 5.92 -6.77
C GLY A 169 -14.70 5.35 -6.88
N ARG A 170 -13.65 6.17 -6.74
CA ARG A 170 -12.25 5.73 -6.85
C ARG A 170 -11.79 5.11 -5.55
N LYS A 171 -11.01 4.02 -5.66
CA LYS A 171 -10.35 3.41 -4.50
C LYS A 171 -9.20 4.29 -4.03
N VAL A 172 -9.23 4.67 -2.75
CA VAL A 172 -8.17 5.44 -2.10
C VAL A 172 -7.50 4.57 -1.05
N VAL A 173 -6.24 4.23 -1.29
CA VAL A 173 -5.38 3.43 -0.41
C VAL A 173 -4.53 4.38 0.42
N THR A 174 -4.87 4.56 1.68
CA THR A 174 -4.12 5.40 2.62
C THR A 174 -3.16 4.54 3.44
N ILE A 175 -1.89 4.89 3.44
CA ILE A 175 -0.85 4.16 4.18
C ILE A 175 -0.32 5.06 5.28
N ARG A 176 -0.42 4.59 6.52
CA ARG A 176 -0.03 5.36 7.71
C ARG A 176 0.61 4.49 8.78
N SER A 177 1.29 5.14 9.71
CA SER A 177 1.81 4.48 10.92
C SER A 177 0.68 4.02 11.83
N ALA A 178 0.84 2.84 12.46
CA ALA A 178 -0.08 2.38 13.49
C ALA A 178 0.08 3.15 14.82
N LEU A 179 1.23 3.77 15.05
CA LEU A 179 1.49 4.53 16.26
C LEU A 179 0.80 5.88 16.15
N THR A 180 -0.19 6.09 17.03
CA THR A 180 -1.04 7.28 17.05
C THR A 180 -0.91 8.00 18.38
N VAL A 181 -0.82 9.33 18.31
CA VAL A 181 -0.84 10.21 19.47
C VAL A 181 -2.10 11.05 19.38
N ILE A 182 -2.94 11.00 20.41
CA ILE A 182 -4.18 11.77 20.49
C ILE A 182 -4.05 12.75 21.64
N ASN A 183 -4.14 14.04 21.36
CA ASN A 183 -4.16 15.05 22.41
C ASN A 183 -5.60 15.20 22.93
N HIS A 184 -5.90 14.61 24.10
CA HIS A 184 -7.20 14.77 24.77
C HIS A 184 -7.27 16.00 25.68
N LEU A 185 -6.20 16.80 25.78
CA LEU A 185 -6.16 18.01 26.59
C LEU A 185 -6.89 19.17 25.89
N LEU A 186 -7.20 20.20 26.67
CA LEU A 186 -7.77 21.45 26.17
C LEU A 186 -6.71 22.36 25.54
N ASP A 187 -5.44 22.14 25.91
CA ASP A 187 -4.30 22.92 25.47
C ASP A 187 -3.42 22.14 24.47
N PRO A 188 -2.76 22.85 23.53
CA PRO A 188 -1.79 22.25 22.62
C PRO A 188 -0.57 21.70 23.38
N ILE A 189 -0.02 20.59 22.89
CA ILE A 189 1.21 20.00 23.41
C ILE A 189 2.31 19.99 22.33
N LEU A 190 3.55 20.02 22.78
CA LEU A 190 4.73 19.75 21.96
C LEU A 190 5.17 18.31 22.22
N LEU A 191 5.05 17.46 21.20
CA LEU A 191 5.57 16.11 21.17
C LEU A 191 7.01 16.14 20.65
N ILE A 192 7.94 15.67 21.46
CA ILE A 192 9.37 15.60 21.16
C ILE A 192 9.69 14.14 20.88
N LEU A 193 10.13 13.86 19.66
CA LEU A 193 10.50 12.54 19.17
C LEU A 193 12.02 12.52 18.96
N THR A 194 12.73 11.64 19.66
CA THR A 194 14.19 11.49 19.50
C THR A 194 14.52 10.07 19.06
N CYS A 195 15.18 9.93 17.92
CA CYS A 195 15.62 8.66 17.34
C CYS A 195 17.08 8.77 16.88
N GLY A 196 17.75 7.64 16.66
CA GLY A 196 19.14 7.59 16.18
C GLY A 196 20.12 7.11 17.25
N SER A 197 21.36 6.87 16.83
CA SER A 197 22.43 6.44 17.74
C SER A 197 22.81 7.56 18.72
N SER A 198 23.42 7.21 19.86
CA SER A 198 23.84 8.21 20.86
C SER A 198 24.85 9.24 20.32
N LYS A 199 25.45 8.99 19.14
CA LYS A 199 26.42 9.87 18.50
C LYS A 199 25.78 10.93 17.61
N VAL A 200 24.61 10.65 17.03
CA VAL A 200 23.85 11.58 16.17
C VAL A 200 22.35 11.43 16.44
N PRO A 201 21.81 12.10 17.47
CA PRO A 201 20.38 12.06 17.75
C PRO A 201 19.61 12.94 16.76
N GLU A 202 18.64 12.36 16.04
CA GLU A 202 17.64 13.08 15.26
C GLU A 202 16.44 13.39 16.16
N THR A 203 16.20 14.68 16.43
CA THR A 203 15.06 15.13 17.23
C THR A 203 14.07 15.92 16.39
N SER A 204 12.79 15.61 16.54
CA SER A 204 11.68 16.35 15.91
C SER A 204 10.69 16.80 16.97
N ILE A 205 10.27 18.05 16.89
CA ILE A 205 9.27 18.65 17.77
C ILE A 205 8.02 18.92 16.94
N ILE A 206 6.91 18.30 17.33
CA ILE A 206 5.64 18.38 16.61
C ILE A 206 4.58 18.96 17.56
N ARG A 207 3.94 20.05 17.16
CA ARG A 207 2.80 20.59 17.89
C ARG A 207 1.56 19.75 17.61
N VAL A 208 0.88 19.30 18.66
CA VAL A 208 -0.39 18.56 18.57
C VAL A 208 -1.48 19.37 19.24
N ASP A 209 -2.36 19.94 18.43
CA ASP A 209 -3.47 20.76 18.90
C ASP A 209 -4.51 19.96 19.70
N PRO A 210 -5.36 20.63 20.51
CA PRO A 210 -6.41 19.99 21.29
C PRO A 210 -7.32 19.10 20.43
N LYS A 211 -7.64 17.91 20.95
CA LYS A 211 -8.51 16.91 20.31
C LYS A 211 -8.02 16.43 18.94
N LYS A 212 -6.77 16.69 18.56
CA LYS A 212 -6.17 16.21 17.31
C LYS A 212 -5.47 14.87 17.51
N THR A 213 -5.51 14.09 16.43
CA THR A 213 -4.79 12.82 16.28
C THR A 213 -3.63 13.03 15.33
N LEU A 214 -2.44 12.62 15.75
CA LEU A 214 -1.22 12.59 14.97
C LEU A 214 -0.83 11.14 14.70
N HIS A 215 -0.57 10.83 13.43
CA HIS A 215 0.12 9.61 13.02
C HIS A 215 1.62 9.84 13.15
N VAL A 216 2.30 9.08 14.00
CA VAL A 216 3.74 9.27 14.23
C VAL A 216 4.51 8.86 12.98
N PRO A 217 5.33 9.75 12.39
CA PRO A 217 6.13 9.42 11.21
C PRO A 217 6.95 8.14 11.41
N LEU A 218 6.99 7.28 10.40
CA LEU A 218 7.63 5.97 10.51
C LEU A 218 9.12 6.05 10.86
N LYS A 219 9.82 7.11 10.46
CA LYS A 219 11.22 7.35 10.86
C LYS A 219 11.41 7.50 12.39
N PHE A 220 10.36 7.89 13.11
CA PHE A 220 10.32 8.01 14.56
C PHE A 220 9.51 6.89 15.22
N ALA A 221 9.19 5.81 14.50
CA ALA A 221 8.41 4.72 15.06
C ALA A 221 9.13 3.92 16.15
N SER A 222 10.44 4.13 16.36
CA SER A 222 11.22 3.59 17.48
C SER A 222 11.75 4.67 18.43
N ALA A 223 11.31 5.92 18.24
CA ALA A 223 11.83 7.06 18.98
C ALA A 223 11.46 6.99 20.47
N SER A 224 12.32 7.56 21.32
CA SER A 224 11.86 8.00 22.64
C SER A 224 10.90 9.18 22.45
N MET A 225 9.87 9.22 23.28
CA MET A 225 8.84 10.25 23.21
C MET A 225 8.85 11.04 24.50
N ALA A 226 8.84 12.36 24.37
CA ALA A 226 8.58 13.26 25.48
C ALA A 226 7.51 14.27 25.10
N VAL A 227 6.76 14.75 26.09
CA VAL A 227 5.70 15.74 25.89
C VAL A 227 5.88 16.92 26.83
N LYS A 228 5.55 18.11 26.36
CA LYS A 228 5.39 19.31 27.20
C LYS A 228 4.26 20.20 26.70
N PRO A 229 3.62 21.03 27.54
CA PRO A 229 2.66 22.02 27.09
C PRO A 229 3.31 23.03 26.12
N ASP A 230 2.56 23.44 25.11
CA ASP A 230 3.02 24.49 24.21
C ASP A 230 2.86 25.87 24.86
N GLY A 231 3.83 26.77 24.66
CA GLY A 231 3.88 28.09 25.27
C GLY A 231 4.38 28.15 26.73
N TRP A 232 4.64 27.00 27.38
CA TRP A 232 5.17 26.97 28.75
C TRP A 232 6.66 26.65 28.74
N ASN A 233 7.49 27.69 28.51
CA ASN A 233 8.94 27.56 28.36
C ASN A 233 9.66 27.00 29.61
N CYS A 234 9.04 27.09 30.79
CA CYS A 234 9.61 26.66 32.06
C CYS A 234 9.05 25.30 32.55
N SER A 235 8.37 24.55 31.67
CA SER A 235 7.84 23.22 32.00
C SER A 235 8.86 22.11 31.68
N LYS A 236 9.03 21.18 32.62
CA LYS A 236 9.88 19.98 32.40
C LYS A 236 9.22 19.06 31.36
N THR A 237 10.00 18.62 30.37
CA THR A 237 9.56 17.59 29.42
C THR A 237 9.32 16.28 30.15
N HIS A 238 8.19 15.63 29.91
CA HIS A 238 7.86 14.36 30.52
C HIS A 238 8.01 13.22 29.52
N GLU A 239 8.75 12.18 29.89
CA GLU A 239 8.95 11.01 29.06
C GLU A 239 7.68 10.15 29.00
N VAL A 240 7.31 9.72 27.80
CA VAL A 240 6.19 8.82 27.55
C VAL A 240 6.74 7.42 27.30
N LYS A 241 6.54 6.52 28.26
CA LYS A 241 6.94 5.12 28.11
C LYS A 241 5.86 4.37 27.34
N TRP A 242 6.16 3.98 26.10
CA TRP A 242 5.22 3.30 25.22
C TRP A 242 5.80 2.04 24.55
N GLN A 243 7.11 1.90 24.48
CA GLN A 243 7.81 0.85 23.71
C GLN A 243 7.49 -0.58 24.15
N GLU A 244 7.13 -0.77 25.42
CA GLU A 244 6.74 -2.07 25.98
C GLU A 244 5.25 -2.39 25.80
N ALA A 245 4.44 -1.43 25.36
CA ALA A 245 3.00 -1.63 25.20
C ALA A 245 2.70 -2.48 23.96
N LYS A 246 1.94 -3.56 24.15
CA LYS A 246 1.52 -4.48 23.08
C LYS A 246 0.07 -4.24 22.68
N SER A 247 -0.75 -3.73 23.60
CA SER A 247 -2.18 -3.47 23.39
C SER A 247 -2.53 -2.00 23.61
N ALA A 248 -3.55 -1.51 22.90
CA ALA A 248 -4.09 -0.18 23.12
C ALA A 248 -4.59 -0.05 24.57
N GLY A 249 -4.23 1.05 25.24
CA GLY A 249 -4.61 1.30 26.63
C GLY A 249 -3.82 0.52 27.68
N GLU A 250 -2.88 -0.35 27.29
CA GLU A 250 -2.07 -1.14 28.24
C GLU A 250 -1.17 -0.24 29.11
N ARG A 251 -0.58 0.80 28.50
CA ARG A 251 0.23 1.79 29.21
C ARG A 251 -0.51 3.11 29.26
N ILE A 252 -0.90 3.50 30.48
CA ILE A 252 -1.44 4.82 30.77
C ILE A 252 -0.34 5.60 31.49
N ASN A 253 0.31 6.52 30.78
CA ASN A 253 1.25 7.45 31.39
C ASN A 253 0.44 8.49 32.20
N LYS A 254 0.26 8.23 33.50
CA LYS A 254 -0.49 9.11 34.42
C LYS A 254 0.32 10.39 34.68
N LEU A 255 0.18 11.34 33.78
CA LEU A 255 0.74 12.68 33.87
C LEU A 255 -0.18 13.57 34.71
N LEU A 256 0.04 13.57 36.03
CA LEU A 256 -0.83 14.30 36.97
C LEU A 256 -0.54 15.81 37.04
N LYS A 257 0.70 16.24 36.75
CA LYS A 257 1.12 17.66 36.75
C LYS A 257 2.43 17.82 35.97
N PHE A 258 2.60 18.96 35.29
CA PHE A 258 3.92 19.39 34.82
C PHE A 258 4.60 20.21 35.92
N ASP A 259 5.83 19.86 36.28
CA ASP A 259 6.63 20.67 37.19
C ASP A 259 7.04 21.95 36.44
N ILE A 260 6.61 23.10 36.99
CA ILE A 260 6.96 24.44 36.52
C ILE A 260 8.19 24.87 37.32
N PHE A 261 9.26 25.29 36.66
CA PHE A 261 10.36 25.97 37.35
C PHE A 261 9.92 27.38 37.74
N ASP A 262 10.08 27.76 39.00
CA ASP A 262 9.78 29.10 39.53
C ASP A 262 10.72 30.21 39.00
N ILE A 263 11.60 29.90 38.05
CA ILE A 263 12.63 30.83 37.58
C ILE A 263 12.66 30.82 36.05
N CYS A 264 11.72 31.55 35.45
CA CYS A 264 11.86 32.02 34.08
C CYS A 264 12.68 33.32 34.11
N TYR A 265 13.99 33.26 33.86
CA TYR A 265 14.74 34.48 33.56
C TYR A 265 14.34 34.96 32.16
N TRP A 266 13.90 36.22 32.09
CA TRP A 266 13.53 36.96 30.90
C TRP A 266 14.71 37.16 29.95
#